data_AF-A0A953WK66-F1
#
_entry.id   AF-A0A953WK66-F1
#
_cell.length_a   1.000
_cell.length_b   1.000
_cell.length_c   1.000
_cell.angle_alpha   90.00
_cell.angle_beta   90.00
_cell.angle_gamma   90.00
#
_symmetry.space_group_name_H-M   'P 1'
#
loop_
_entity.id
_entity.type
_entity.pdbx_description
1 polymer ?
#
loop_
_entity_poly.entity_id
_entity_poly.type
_entity_poly.pdbx_seq_one_letter_code
_entity_poly.pdbx_strand_id
1 'polypeptide(L)'
;MNLKASLASFLAALSLSAPVLACEQWEVAGTFKLHQSNRLTVTGAFQQDGGTLTGDARFFSPTLGDDGTWLDGKITGTATGERIAFDISWYGDYVECNEIECVGSGYASGGRYEGQISQEGEVSGLAWEIRRPDDKVSWRLEGPARCTPKKVTRLGKKPPPKKPGVADTVREPGGVAPPDRSGAVVSDQAGLSDVRPRCKS
;
A
#
# COMPACT_ATOMS: atom_id res chain seq x y z
N MET A 1 -34.13 -60.46 -10.46
CA MET A 1 -35.22 -59.72 -11.14
C MET A 1 -34.85 -58.24 -11.19
N ASN A 2 -34.72 -57.73 -12.41
CA ASN A 2 -34.94 -56.37 -12.92
C ASN A 2 -34.17 -55.15 -12.37
N LEU A 3 -33.29 -54.66 -13.26
CA LEU A 3 -32.81 -53.29 -13.44
C LEU A 3 -33.91 -52.22 -13.25
N LYS A 4 -33.54 -51.06 -12.70
CA LYS A 4 -33.72 -49.75 -13.37
C LYS A 4 -32.61 -48.78 -12.96
N ALA A 5 -31.67 -48.59 -13.88
CA ALA A 5 -30.82 -47.42 -13.94
C ALA A 5 -31.66 -46.18 -14.30
N SER A 6 -31.39 -45.04 -13.68
CA SER A 6 -31.82 -43.74 -14.19
C SER A 6 -30.58 -42.90 -14.48
N LEU A 7 -30.32 -42.79 -15.79
CA LEU A 7 -29.38 -41.90 -16.42
C LEU A 7 -29.96 -40.47 -16.49
N ALA A 8 -29.05 -39.53 -16.67
CA ALA A 8 -29.22 -38.24 -17.35
C ALA A 8 -29.74 -37.06 -16.54
N SER A 9 -28.81 -36.19 -16.10
CA SER A 9 -28.47 -35.01 -16.90
C SER A 9 -27.36 -34.23 -16.21
N PHE A 10 -26.11 -34.52 -16.58
CA PHE A 10 -25.00 -33.59 -16.40
C PHE A 10 -25.16 -32.47 -17.43
N LEU A 11 -25.96 -31.47 -17.10
CA LEU A 11 -25.86 -30.15 -17.72
C LEU A 11 -24.51 -29.57 -17.31
N ALA A 12 -23.49 -29.88 -18.11
CA ALA A 12 -22.22 -29.19 -18.10
C ALA A 12 -22.49 -27.73 -18.50
N ALA A 13 -22.82 -26.91 -17.50
CA ALA A 13 -22.63 -25.47 -17.60
C ALA A 13 -21.12 -25.26 -17.75
N LEU A 14 -20.66 -25.16 -19.00
CA LEU A 14 -19.38 -24.53 -19.28
C LEU A 14 -19.52 -23.08 -18.83
N SER A 15 -19.22 -22.84 -17.56
CA SER A 15 -18.95 -21.51 -17.03
C SER A 15 -17.84 -20.94 -17.90
N LEU A 16 -18.21 -20.08 -18.86
CA LEU A 16 -17.27 -19.18 -19.51
C LEU A 16 -16.66 -18.34 -18.39
N SER A 17 -15.54 -18.82 -17.85
CA SER A 17 -14.69 -18.03 -16.98
C SER A 17 -14.18 -16.92 -17.90
N ALA A 18 -14.78 -15.74 -17.78
CA ALA A 18 -14.23 -14.55 -18.41
C ALA A 18 -12.74 -14.51 -18.04
N PRO A 19 -11.82 -14.24 -18.99
CA PRO A 19 -10.41 -14.16 -18.69
C PRO A 19 -10.24 -13.13 -17.58
N VAL A 20 -9.95 -13.61 -16.37
CA VAL A 20 -9.57 -12.76 -15.25
C VAL A 20 -8.33 -12.04 -15.75
N LEU A 21 -8.48 -10.74 -16.01
CA LEU A 21 -7.39 -9.90 -16.45
C LEU A 21 -6.31 -10.01 -15.37
N ALA A 22 -5.27 -10.79 -15.63
CA ALA A 22 -4.19 -11.00 -14.69
C ALA A 22 -3.61 -9.63 -14.33
N CYS A 23 -3.80 -9.22 -13.08
CA CYS A 23 -3.38 -7.91 -12.64
C CYS A 23 -1.86 -7.85 -12.68
N GLU A 24 -1.29 -6.91 -13.42
CA GLU A 24 0.17 -6.75 -13.44
C GLU A 24 0.65 -6.17 -12.11
N GLN A 25 -0.10 -5.19 -11.60
CA GLN A 25 0.20 -4.54 -10.34
C GLN A 25 -1.08 -4.03 -9.67
N TRP A 26 -1.22 -4.35 -8.40
CA TRP A 26 -2.22 -3.75 -7.53
C TRP A 26 -1.72 -2.42 -6.98
N GLU A 27 -2.56 -1.39 -7.09
CA GLU A 27 -2.35 -0.05 -6.55
C GLU A 27 -3.15 0.09 -5.25
N VAL A 28 -2.44 0.35 -4.16
CA VAL A 28 -2.92 0.52 -2.79
C VAL A 28 -2.54 1.92 -2.28
N ALA A 29 -2.53 2.92 -3.17
CA ALA A 29 -2.29 4.31 -2.83
C ALA A 29 -3.59 5.04 -2.49
N GLY A 30 -3.53 5.97 -1.52
CA GLY A 30 -4.68 6.75 -1.06
C GLY A 30 -4.93 6.63 0.44
N THR A 31 -6.03 7.23 0.89
CA THR A 31 -6.46 7.17 2.28
C THR A 31 -7.46 6.05 2.48
N PHE A 32 -7.17 5.14 3.40
CA PHE A 32 -8.00 3.98 3.71
C PHE A 32 -8.21 3.86 5.22
N LYS A 33 -9.32 3.24 5.62
CA LYS A 33 -9.49 2.74 6.98
C LYS A 33 -9.07 1.28 7.05
N LEU A 34 -8.27 0.94 8.04
CA LEU A 34 -7.90 -0.43 8.38
C LEU A 34 -8.67 -0.83 9.63
N HIS A 35 -9.45 -1.90 9.55
CA HIS A 35 -10.20 -2.45 10.67
C HIS A 35 -9.55 -3.74 11.14
N GLN A 36 -9.26 -3.82 12.44
CA GLN A 36 -8.77 -5.04 13.08
C GLN A 36 -9.90 -5.75 13.85
N SER A 37 -9.77 -7.06 14.05
CA SER A 37 -10.76 -7.88 14.78
C SER A 37 -10.89 -7.51 16.26
N ASN A 38 -9.87 -6.89 16.85
CA ASN A 38 -9.89 -6.32 18.20
C ASN A 38 -10.61 -4.96 18.28
N ARG A 39 -11.34 -4.56 17.23
CA ARG A 39 -12.08 -3.28 17.10
C ARG A 39 -11.20 -2.04 16.92
N LEU A 40 -9.88 -2.19 16.78
CA LEU A 40 -9.02 -1.08 16.41
C LEU A 40 -9.34 -0.62 14.98
N THR A 41 -9.50 0.68 14.79
CA THR A 41 -9.61 1.30 13.46
C THR A 41 -8.48 2.29 13.27
N VAL A 42 -7.67 2.07 12.24
CA VAL A 42 -6.55 2.92 11.85
C VAL A 42 -6.93 3.65 10.57
N THR A 43 -6.63 4.95 10.48
CA THR A 43 -6.66 5.68 9.21
C THR A 43 -5.25 5.73 8.66
N GLY A 44 -5.03 5.19 7.46
CA GLY A 44 -3.73 5.19 6.78
C GLY A 44 -3.78 5.98 5.48
N ALA A 45 -2.78 6.84 5.25
CA ALA A 45 -2.53 7.54 4.00
C ALA A 45 -1.33 6.87 3.31
N PHE A 46 -1.62 5.94 2.41
CA PHE A 46 -0.64 5.12 1.72
C PHE A 46 -0.16 5.81 0.44
N GLN A 47 1.14 5.73 0.22
CA GLN A 47 1.83 6.11 -1.02
C GLN A 47 2.48 4.86 -1.58
N GLN A 48 2.48 4.72 -2.90
CA GLN A 48 3.06 3.57 -3.57
C GLN A 48 3.93 4.00 -4.73
N ASP A 49 5.15 3.47 -4.77
CA ASP A 49 6.06 3.56 -5.92
C ASP A 49 6.54 2.16 -6.29
N GLY A 50 6.06 1.67 -7.44
CA GLY A 50 6.22 0.28 -7.84
C GLY A 50 5.69 -0.67 -6.76
N GLY A 51 6.56 -1.58 -6.30
CA GLY A 51 6.23 -2.53 -5.24
C GLY A 51 6.37 -1.98 -3.82
N THR A 52 6.86 -0.75 -3.64
CA THR A 52 7.16 -0.18 -2.32
C THR A 52 5.97 0.61 -1.80
N LEU A 53 5.64 0.42 -0.52
CA LEU A 53 4.63 1.19 0.21
C LEU A 53 5.29 2.07 1.27
N THR A 54 4.87 3.32 1.33
CA THR A 54 5.19 4.27 2.40
C THR A 54 3.93 5.00 2.84
N GLY A 55 3.99 5.75 3.93
CA GLY A 55 2.88 6.60 4.31
C GLY A 55 2.82 6.95 5.78
N ASP A 56 1.66 7.45 6.18
CA ASP A 56 1.32 7.85 7.53
C ASP A 56 0.08 7.12 8.00
N ALA A 57 0.04 6.77 9.28
CA ALA A 57 -1.10 6.13 9.92
C ALA A 57 -1.47 6.87 11.20
N ARG A 58 -2.73 6.78 11.59
CA ARG A 58 -3.22 7.36 12.84
C ARG A 58 -4.36 6.54 13.43
N PHE A 59 -4.40 6.40 14.74
CA PHE A 59 -5.56 5.86 15.46
C PHE A 59 -5.77 6.56 16.80
N PHE A 60 -6.98 6.46 17.33
CA PHE A 60 -7.33 6.95 18.66
C PHE A 60 -7.30 5.82 19.67
N SER A 61 -6.52 5.97 20.73
CA SER A 61 -6.50 5.06 21.88
C SER A 61 -7.30 5.67 23.03
N PRO A 62 -8.46 5.10 23.40
CA PRO A 62 -9.25 5.61 24.52
C PRO A 62 -8.63 5.29 25.89
N THR A 63 -7.55 4.49 25.94
CA THR A 63 -6.93 4.04 27.18
C THR A 63 -5.58 4.70 27.46
N LEU A 64 -5.10 5.60 26.59
CA LEU A 64 -3.83 6.31 26.77
C LEU A 64 -4.11 7.77 27.08
N GLY A 65 -3.69 8.21 28.26
CA GLY A 65 -4.03 9.53 28.81
C GLY A 65 -5.50 9.63 29.24
N ASP A 66 -5.80 10.66 30.03
CA ASP A 66 -7.09 10.78 30.73
C ASP A 66 -8.29 10.90 29.79
N ASP A 67 -8.12 11.59 28.66
CA ASP A 67 -9.16 11.81 27.64
C ASP A 67 -8.97 10.92 26.39
N GLY A 68 -8.06 9.96 26.46
CA GLY A 68 -7.57 9.23 25.30
C GLY A 68 -6.60 10.05 24.44
N THR A 69 -5.83 9.35 23.60
CA THR A 69 -4.74 9.94 22.84
C THR A 69 -4.76 9.47 21.41
N TRP A 70 -4.48 10.40 20.49
CA TRP A 70 -4.19 10.04 19.11
C TRP A 70 -2.73 9.61 18.97
N LEU A 71 -2.53 8.43 18.41
CA LEU A 71 -1.21 7.90 18.07
C LEU A 71 -1.02 8.01 16.57
N ASP A 72 0.12 8.57 16.18
CA ASP A 72 0.56 8.68 14.80
C ASP A 72 1.58 7.58 14.50
N GLY A 73 1.76 7.23 13.23
CA GLY A 73 2.73 6.23 12.86
C GLY A 73 3.20 6.35 11.42
N LYS A 74 4.39 5.82 11.15
CA LYS A 74 4.95 5.74 9.80
C LYS A 74 4.74 4.35 9.22
N ILE A 75 4.23 4.30 7.99
CA ILE A 75 4.02 3.08 7.21
C ILE A 75 5.25 2.86 6.33
N THR A 76 5.78 1.64 6.36
CA THR A 76 6.81 1.19 5.41
C THR A 76 6.58 -0.27 5.03
N GLY A 77 6.63 -0.62 3.75
CA GLY A 77 6.38 -1.99 3.33
C GLY A 77 6.43 -2.20 1.83
N THR A 78 5.73 -3.24 1.39
CA THR A 78 5.66 -3.66 -0.01
C THR A 78 4.29 -4.20 -0.39
N ALA A 79 3.86 -3.96 -1.62
CA ALA A 79 2.76 -4.64 -2.30
C ALA A 79 3.27 -5.23 -3.62
N THR A 80 3.28 -6.55 -3.77
CA THR A 80 3.81 -7.22 -4.96
C THR A 80 2.93 -8.41 -5.33
N GLY A 81 2.40 -8.39 -6.56
CA GLY A 81 1.35 -9.31 -6.95
C GLY A 81 0.17 -9.21 -5.98
N GLU A 82 -0.36 -10.35 -5.54
CA GLU A 82 -1.48 -10.42 -4.60
C GLU A 82 -1.03 -10.33 -3.12
N ARG A 83 0.24 -10.07 -2.83
CA ARG A 83 0.75 -10.00 -1.45
C ARG A 83 1.02 -8.57 -1.04
N ILE A 84 0.64 -8.25 0.18
CA ILE A 84 0.94 -6.98 0.83
C ILE A 84 1.54 -7.25 2.21
N ALA A 85 2.61 -6.53 2.55
CA ALA A 85 3.21 -6.60 3.86
C ALA A 85 3.78 -5.22 4.23
N PHE A 86 3.46 -4.71 5.40
CA PHE A 86 3.96 -3.43 5.87
C PHE A 86 4.06 -3.40 7.39
N ASP A 87 4.91 -2.51 7.87
CA ASP A 87 5.09 -2.21 9.27
C ASP A 87 4.54 -0.81 9.54
N ILE A 88 3.99 -0.62 10.74
CA ILE A 88 3.66 0.70 11.26
C ILE A 88 4.47 0.94 12.54
N SER A 89 5.30 1.97 12.53
CA SER A 89 6.01 2.45 13.72
C SER A 89 5.17 3.53 14.39
N TRP A 90 4.56 3.20 15.53
CA TRP A 90 3.64 4.05 16.28
C TRP A 90 4.38 4.91 17.31
N TYR A 91 3.97 6.16 17.42
CA TYR A 91 4.46 7.12 18.41
C TYR A 91 3.37 8.10 18.84
N GLY A 92 3.50 8.63 20.04
CA GLY A 92 2.64 9.72 20.52
C GLY A 92 2.96 10.07 21.96
N ASP A 93 2.77 11.33 22.32
CA ASP A 93 2.91 11.80 23.69
C ASP A 93 1.53 11.94 24.32
N TYR A 94 1.40 11.58 25.60
CA TYR A 94 0.17 11.67 26.35
C TYR A 94 0.43 12.12 27.78
N VAL A 95 -0.60 12.60 28.45
CA VAL A 95 -0.54 13.00 29.87
C VAL A 95 -1.45 12.08 30.66
N GLU A 96 -0.91 11.50 31.72
CA GLU A 96 -1.68 10.78 32.73
C GLU A 96 -1.69 11.61 34.01
N CYS A 97 -2.88 11.89 34.54
CA CYS A 97 -3.01 12.53 35.84
C CYS A 97 -3.47 11.53 36.90
N ASN A 98 -2.88 11.62 38.09
CA ASN A 98 -3.41 11.04 39.30
C ASN A 98 -3.98 12.15 40.20
N GLU A 99 -4.41 11.81 41.42
CA GLU A 99 -4.99 12.79 42.36
C GLU A 99 -4.03 13.93 42.77
N ILE A 100 -2.72 13.75 42.56
CA ILE A 100 -1.65 14.61 43.10
C ILE A 100 -0.92 15.36 41.97
N GLU A 101 -0.69 14.72 40.82
CA GLU A 101 0.11 15.29 39.72
C GLU A 101 -0.26 14.71 38.35
N CYS A 102 0.14 15.44 37.31
CA CYS A 102 0.07 15.02 35.91
C CYS A 102 1.47 14.77 35.36
N VAL A 103 1.69 13.60 34.77
CA VAL A 103 2.98 13.18 34.20
C VAL A 103 2.83 13.01 32.69
N GLY A 104 3.72 13.65 31.93
CA GLY A 104 3.84 13.42 30.50
C GLY A 104 4.59 12.11 30.23
N SER A 105 4.01 11.28 29.38
CA SER A 105 4.49 9.95 28.99
C SER A 105 4.55 9.82 27.46
N GLY A 106 5.44 8.97 26.97
CA GLY A 106 5.60 8.68 25.54
C GLY A 106 5.19 7.25 25.20
N TYR A 107 4.47 7.08 24.11
CA TYR A 107 4.14 5.80 23.51
C TYR A 107 5.09 5.50 22.34
N ALA A 108 5.64 4.29 22.28
CA ALA A 108 6.42 3.81 21.14
C ALA A 108 6.25 2.30 20.95
N SER A 109 5.61 1.89 19.85
CA SER A 109 5.40 0.48 19.50
C SER A 109 5.50 0.25 17.99
N GLY A 110 5.61 -1.01 17.58
CA GLY A 110 5.67 -1.41 16.17
C GLY A 110 4.64 -2.50 15.87
N GLY A 111 3.82 -2.29 14.84
CA GLY A 111 2.87 -3.28 14.32
C GLY A 111 3.34 -3.84 12.98
N ARG A 112 3.28 -5.16 12.82
CA ARG A 112 3.49 -5.86 11.55
C ARG A 112 2.14 -6.22 10.95
N TYR A 113 1.98 -6.03 9.65
CA TYR A 113 0.78 -6.33 8.89
C TYR A 113 1.15 -7.15 7.67
N GLU A 114 0.57 -8.34 7.53
CA GLU A 114 0.75 -9.21 6.36
C GLU A 114 -0.61 -9.61 5.83
N GLY A 115 -0.81 -9.49 4.53
CA GLY A 115 -2.10 -9.70 3.90
C GLY A 115 -2.02 -10.10 2.44
N GLN A 116 -3.21 -10.25 1.86
CA GLN A 116 -3.42 -10.58 0.47
C GLN A 116 -4.46 -9.66 -0.16
N ILE A 117 -4.37 -9.51 -1.48
CA ILE A 117 -5.30 -8.76 -2.31
C ILE A 117 -6.09 -9.77 -3.14
N SER A 118 -7.41 -9.80 -2.98
CA SER A 118 -8.29 -10.69 -3.75
C SER A 118 -8.36 -10.26 -5.22
N GLN A 119 -8.97 -11.09 -6.06
CA GLN A 119 -9.18 -10.76 -7.49
C GLN A 119 -10.10 -9.53 -7.68
N GLU A 120 -10.96 -9.27 -6.70
CA GLU A 120 -11.86 -8.11 -6.62
C GLU A 120 -11.19 -6.87 -6.03
N GLY A 121 -9.94 -7.00 -5.56
CA GLY A 121 -9.19 -5.92 -4.93
C GLY A 121 -9.42 -5.79 -3.42
N GLU A 122 -10.08 -6.75 -2.78
CA GLU A 122 -10.25 -6.72 -1.32
C GLU A 122 -8.90 -7.00 -0.64
N VAL A 123 -8.52 -6.15 0.32
CA VAL A 123 -7.24 -6.31 1.04
C VAL A 123 -7.52 -6.74 2.48
N SER A 124 -6.98 -7.89 2.87
CA SER A 124 -7.14 -8.42 4.23
C SER A 124 -5.95 -9.27 4.66
N GLY A 125 -5.81 -9.50 5.97
CA GLY A 125 -4.64 -10.18 6.49
C GLY A 125 -4.62 -10.40 8.00
N LEU A 126 -3.40 -10.63 8.51
CA LEU A 126 -3.07 -10.75 9.92
C LEU A 126 -2.13 -9.62 10.34
N ALA A 127 -2.29 -9.15 11.56
CA ALA A 127 -1.42 -8.16 12.18
C ALA A 127 -1.06 -8.56 13.59
N TRP A 128 0.09 -8.11 14.07
CA TRP A 128 0.58 -8.35 15.42
C TRP A 128 1.54 -7.25 15.86
N GLU A 129 1.72 -7.11 17.16
CA GLU A 129 2.81 -6.30 17.70
C GLU A 129 4.14 -7.02 17.44
N ILE A 130 5.15 -6.32 16.92
CA ILE A 130 6.45 -6.91 16.56
C ILE A 130 7.12 -7.63 17.75
N ARG A 131 6.88 -7.15 18.98
CA ARG A 131 7.41 -7.77 20.22
C ARG A 131 6.56 -8.94 20.73
N ARG A 132 5.37 -9.18 20.17
CA ARG A 132 4.42 -10.24 20.53
C ARG A 132 3.85 -10.92 19.28
N PRO A 133 4.67 -11.69 18.55
CA PRO A 133 4.27 -12.29 17.28
C PRO A 133 3.17 -13.36 17.38
N ASP A 134 2.93 -13.87 18.58
CA ASP A 134 1.90 -14.89 18.84
C ASP A 134 0.49 -14.28 19.01
N ASP A 135 0.40 -12.97 19.33
CA ASP A 135 -0.86 -12.26 19.56
C ASP A 135 -1.40 -11.65 18.25
N LYS A 136 -1.88 -12.52 17.36
CA LYS A 136 -2.36 -12.12 16.03
C LYS A 136 -3.83 -11.67 16.04
N VAL A 137 -4.10 -10.60 15.30
CA VAL A 137 -5.46 -10.14 14.97
C VAL A 137 -5.65 -10.17 13.46
N SER A 138 -6.88 -10.42 12.99
CA SER A 138 -7.17 -10.24 11.57
C SER A 138 -7.45 -8.77 11.27
N TRP A 139 -7.16 -8.34 10.04
CA TRP A 139 -7.47 -6.98 9.58
C TRP A 139 -7.98 -6.95 8.14
N ARG A 140 -8.63 -5.85 7.77
CA ARG A 140 -9.05 -5.53 6.40
C ARG A 140 -8.94 -4.04 6.10
N LEU A 141 -8.65 -3.66 4.86
CA LEU A 141 -8.81 -2.29 4.39
C LEU A 141 -10.23 -2.05 3.91
N GLU A 142 -10.77 -0.88 4.21
CA GLU A 142 -12.04 -0.38 3.67
C GLU A 142 -11.79 0.26 2.31
N GLY A 143 -12.34 -0.35 1.25
CA GLY A 143 -12.20 0.11 -0.13
C GLY A 143 -11.30 -0.83 -0.96
N PRO A 144 -11.56 -0.94 -2.28
CA PRO A 144 -10.81 -1.85 -3.12
C PRO A 144 -9.44 -1.26 -3.52
N ALA A 145 -8.41 -2.11 -3.52
CA ALA A 145 -7.21 -1.86 -4.28
C ALA A 145 -7.55 -1.79 -5.78
N ARG A 146 -6.83 -0.95 -6.53
CA ARG A 146 -7.06 -0.79 -7.97
C ARG A 146 -6.12 -1.67 -8.74
N CYS A 147 -6.65 -2.46 -9.66
CA CYS A 147 -5.80 -3.19 -10.58
C CYS A 147 -5.31 -2.28 -11.70
N THR A 148 -3.99 -2.17 -11.88
CA THR A 148 -3.41 -1.60 -13.09
C THR A 148 -3.25 -2.71 -14.11
N PRO A 149 -4.08 -2.76 -15.18
CA PRO A 149 -3.96 -3.79 -16.17
C PRO A 149 -2.63 -3.64 -16.91
N LYS A 150 -2.03 -4.78 -17.27
CA LYS A 150 -0.84 -4.80 -18.10
C LYS A 150 -1.08 -3.95 -19.32
N LYS A 151 -0.23 -2.93 -19.57
CA LYS A 151 -0.26 -2.25 -20.86
C LYS A 151 0.06 -3.31 -21.90
N VAL A 152 -0.98 -3.83 -22.55
CA VAL A 152 -0.84 -4.68 -23.72
C VAL A 152 -0.24 -3.77 -24.77
N THR A 153 1.09 -3.73 -24.81
CA THR A 153 1.82 -3.21 -25.94
C THR A 153 1.40 -4.13 -27.07
N ARG A 154 0.36 -3.72 -27.82
CA ARG A 154 0.01 -4.39 -29.07
C ARG A 154 1.31 -4.40 -29.83
N LEU A 155 1.94 -5.58 -29.92
CA LEU A 155 3.05 -5.83 -30.83
C LEU A 155 2.65 -5.15 -32.13
N GLY A 156 3.33 -4.04 -32.43
CA GLY A 156 2.95 -3.20 -33.55
C GLY A 156 2.77 -4.11 -34.73
N LYS A 157 1.61 -4.01 -35.42
CA LYS A 157 1.42 -4.69 -36.71
C LYS A 157 2.72 -4.48 -37.46
N LYS A 158 3.47 -5.57 -37.68
CA LYS A 158 4.71 -5.56 -38.44
C LYS A 158 4.43 -4.68 -39.66
N PRO A 159 5.14 -3.56 -39.86
CA PRO A 159 4.89 -2.72 -41.01
C PRO A 159 4.93 -3.61 -42.25
N PRO A 160 3.97 -3.48 -43.18
CA PRO A 160 3.96 -4.30 -44.39
C PRO A 160 5.35 -4.22 -45.04
N PRO A 161 5.88 -5.34 -45.56
CA PRO A 161 7.21 -5.37 -46.14
C PRO A 161 7.36 -4.22 -47.14
N LYS A 162 8.33 -3.33 -46.88
CA LYS A 162 8.69 -2.26 -47.81
C LYS A 162 8.95 -2.92 -49.17
N LYS A 163 8.18 -2.54 -50.19
CA LYS A 163 8.58 -2.82 -51.58
C LYS A 163 10.01 -2.29 -51.78
N PRO A 164 10.86 -2.97 -52.57
CA PRO A 164 12.19 -2.48 -52.91
C PRO A 164 12.07 -1.11 -53.58
N GLY A 165 12.27 -0.06 -52.79
CA GLY A 165 12.39 1.31 -53.26
C GLY A 165 13.85 1.56 -53.54
N VAL A 166 14.10 2.06 -54.75
CA VAL A 166 15.38 2.49 -55.31
C VAL A 166 16.20 3.27 -54.28
N ALA A 167 17.50 2.98 -54.25
CA ALA A 167 18.48 3.65 -53.41
C ALA A 167 18.51 5.16 -53.73
N ASP A 168 18.09 5.97 -52.77
CA ASP A 168 18.37 7.40 -52.77
C ASP A 168 19.54 7.70 -51.84
N THR A 169 20.44 8.47 -52.42
CA THR A 169 21.79 8.80 -51.99
C THR A 169 21.81 9.52 -50.64
N VAL A 170 22.74 9.07 -49.81
CA VAL A 170 23.18 9.65 -48.53
C VAL A 170 23.43 11.16 -48.66
N ARG A 171 22.90 11.95 -47.72
CA ARG A 171 23.49 13.25 -47.38
C ARG A 171 23.47 13.45 -45.87
N GLU A 172 24.67 13.38 -45.31
CA GLU A 172 25.01 13.72 -43.93
C GLU A 172 24.79 15.22 -43.70
N PRO A 173 24.29 15.61 -42.51
CA PRO A 173 24.97 16.71 -41.84
C PRO A 173 25.10 16.51 -40.33
N GLY A 174 26.35 16.68 -39.87
CA GLY A 174 26.68 17.73 -38.90
C GLY A 174 26.28 17.46 -37.45
N GLY A 175 27.27 16.99 -36.68
CA GLY A 175 27.19 16.93 -35.23
C GLY A 175 27.00 18.30 -34.58
N VAL A 176 26.29 18.30 -33.46
CA VAL A 176 26.30 19.37 -32.46
C VAL A 176 26.42 18.71 -31.09
N ALA A 177 27.43 19.15 -30.34
CA ALA A 177 27.80 18.67 -29.02
C ALA A 177 26.75 19.03 -27.94
N PRO A 178 26.65 18.25 -26.85
CA PRO A 178 25.83 18.59 -25.70
C PRO A 178 26.53 19.63 -24.79
N PRO A 179 25.80 20.61 -24.23
CA PRO A 179 26.33 21.44 -23.16
C PRO A 179 26.28 20.71 -21.81
N ASP A 180 27.41 20.81 -21.13
CA ASP A 180 27.69 20.50 -19.74
C ASP A 180 26.78 21.31 -18.78
N ARG A 181 26.19 20.64 -17.79
CA ARG A 181 25.51 21.30 -16.66
C ARG A 181 25.87 20.60 -15.35
N SER A 182 27.01 21.03 -14.84
CA SER A 182 27.39 21.02 -13.43
C SER A 182 26.58 22.07 -12.64
N GLY A 183 26.20 21.74 -11.40
CA GLY A 183 25.65 22.67 -10.41
C GLY A 183 24.34 22.17 -9.79
N ALA A 184 24.07 22.26 -8.49
CA ALA A 184 24.85 22.72 -7.36
C ALA A 184 24.19 22.11 -6.11
N VAL A 185 25.02 21.78 -5.14
CA VAL A 185 24.62 21.39 -3.79
C VAL A 185 24.07 22.63 -3.06
N VAL A 186 22.90 22.53 -2.46
CA VAL A 186 22.48 23.43 -1.37
C VAL A 186 21.95 22.55 -0.23
N SER A 187 22.80 22.41 0.79
CA SER A 187 22.40 22.04 2.13
C SER A 187 21.79 23.27 2.79
N ASP A 188 20.59 23.14 3.34
CA ASP A 188 20.12 24.04 4.40
C ASP A 188 19.64 23.20 5.59
N GLN A 189 20.48 23.20 6.62
CA GLN A 189 20.17 22.85 8.01
C GLN A 189 19.77 24.15 8.73
N ALA A 190 18.53 24.25 9.22
CA ALA A 190 18.10 25.05 10.37
C ALA A 190 16.56 24.98 10.47
N GLY A 191 15.91 24.84 11.61
CA GLY A 191 16.36 24.70 12.99
C GLY A 191 15.21 24.11 13.82
N LEU A 192 15.55 23.35 14.85
CA LEU A 192 14.62 22.95 15.88
C LEU A 192 14.28 24.19 16.73
N SER A 193 13.05 24.65 16.61
CA SER A 193 12.45 25.56 17.60
C SER A 193 11.76 24.70 18.65
N ASP A 194 12.36 24.69 19.84
CA ASP A 194 11.83 24.17 21.10
C ASP A 194 10.58 24.97 21.49
N VAL A 195 9.40 24.39 21.25
CA VAL A 195 8.11 24.96 21.69
C VAL A 195 7.56 24.08 22.80
N ARG A 196 7.83 24.46 24.05
CA ARG A 196 7.14 23.89 25.21
C ARG A 196 5.76 24.53 25.34
N PRO A 197 4.66 23.75 25.36
CA PRO A 197 3.35 24.30 25.67
C PRO A 197 3.27 24.66 27.16
N ARG A 198 2.84 25.90 27.45
CA ARG A 198 2.42 26.31 28.80
C ARG A 198 1.03 25.74 29.06
N CYS A 199 0.89 24.95 30.12
CA CYS A 199 -0.42 24.56 30.66
C CYS A 199 -1.17 25.82 31.14
N LYS A 200 -2.44 25.96 30.75
CA LYS A 200 -3.35 26.90 31.40
C LYS A 200 -4.03 26.16 32.56
N SER A 201 -3.88 26.75 33.73
CA SER A 201 -4.63 26.47 34.96
C SER A 201 -6.12 26.73 34.81
#